data_AF-A0A7Z8PHE7-F1
#
_entry.id   AF-A0A7Z8PHE7-F1
#
_cell.length_a   1.000
_cell.length_b   1.000
_cell.length_c   1.000
_cell.angle_alpha   90.00
_cell.angle_beta   90.00
_cell.angle_gamma   90.00
#
_symmetry.space_group_name_H-M   'P 1'
#
loop_
_entity.id
_entity.type
_entity.pdbx_description
1 polymer ?
#
loop_
_entity_poly.entity_id
_entity_poly.type
_entity_poly.pdbx_seq_one_letter_code
_entity_poly.pdbx_strand_id
1 'polypeptide(L)'
;MLPAQGFRFWWTAAWVLGVTWPAWLTALLAAAASAILAGAAGQSYGVAPASGSTAGGAAVAAQRPSPLPPHDYDILFQRAALAHLPADVDWRLLKAIAWKESNFDPRARSHAGALGMMQLMPATARHLGLNERQALDPARNIDAGARYVGEMLGYWSQVPNSPRHPERLRLALASYNWGIGNVRRRLREVGAQPPRWEAIRARAPLETRDYVHRVIEQRLAAELAKDHRPGRGPERPARLFLRRAER
;
A
#
# COMPACT_ATOMS: atom_id res chain seq x y z
N MET A 1 -43.88 -4.58 -32.08
CA MET A 1 -42.95 -4.93 -33.16
C MET A 1 -41.56 -4.40 -32.78
N LEU A 2 -40.63 -5.30 -32.44
CA LEU A 2 -39.18 -5.05 -32.46
C LEU A 2 -38.65 -5.51 -33.83
N PRO A 3 -37.53 -4.93 -34.31
CA PRO A 3 -36.21 -5.56 -34.13
C PRO A 3 -35.18 -4.53 -33.58
N ALA A 4 -34.24 -4.86 -32.70
CA ALA A 4 -33.10 -5.79 -32.77
C ALA A 4 -31.94 -5.34 -33.70
N GLN A 5 -30.73 -5.35 -33.12
CA GLN A 5 -29.38 -5.32 -33.73
C GLN A 5 -28.88 -3.94 -34.22
N GLY A 6 -27.63 -3.51 -34.01
CA GLY A 6 -26.47 -4.23 -33.48
C GLY A 6 -25.27 -3.33 -33.21
N PHE A 7 -24.46 -3.79 -32.26
CA PHE A 7 -23.08 -3.41 -32.02
C PHE A 7 -22.23 -3.74 -33.26
N ARG A 8 -21.48 -2.78 -33.83
CA ARG A 8 -20.30 -3.08 -34.69
C ARG A 8 -19.20 -2.05 -34.50
N PHE A 9 -18.06 -2.58 -34.06
CA PHE A 9 -16.74 -1.98 -34.00
C PHE A 9 -16.34 -1.28 -35.31
N TRP A 10 -15.66 -0.14 -35.18
CA TRP A 10 -14.68 0.33 -36.15
C TRP A 10 -13.36 0.60 -35.41
N TRP A 11 -12.41 -0.31 -35.59
CA TRP A 11 -10.98 -0.10 -35.40
C TRP A 11 -10.36 -0.02 -36.81
N THR A 12 -9.77 1.11 -37.16
CA THR A 12 -8.68 1.31 -38.14
C THR A 12 -8.18 2.75 -37.91
N ALA A 13 -6.95 2.98 -37.41
CA ALA A 13 -5.65 2.94 -38.07
C ALA A 13 -5.11 4.38 -38.32
N ALA A 14 -4.00 4.71 -37.66
CA ALA A 14 -2.95 5.72 -37.99
C ALA A 14 -2.25 6.04 -36.64
N TRP A 15 -1.03 5.61 -36.31
CA TRP A 15 0.22 5.58 -37.10
C TRP A 15 0.48 6.86 -37.87
N VAL A 16 0.56 7.99 -37.17
CA VAL A 16 1.46 9.11 -37.53
C VAL A 16 1.83 9.86 -36.25
N LEU A 17 2.92 9.46 -35.59
CA LEU A 17 3.88 10.38 -34.96
C LEU A 17 5.16 9.54 -34.78
N GLY A 18 6.14 9.78 -35.64
CA GLY A 18 7.44 9.10 -35.65
C GLY A 18 8.25 9.35 -34.39
N VAL A 19 7.82 8.77 -33.27
CA VAL A 19 8.59 8.72 -32.04
C VAL A 19 9.52 7.52 -32.14
N THR A 20 10.73 7.77 -32.63
CA THR A 20 11.83 6.82 -32.47
C THR A 20 12.20 6.78 -30.99
N TRP A 21 11.89 5.65 -30.34
CA TRP A 21 12.32 5.41 -28.97
C TRP A 21 13.84 5.24 -28.95
N PRO A 22 14.54 5.79 -27.94
CA PRO A 22 15.96 5.51 -27.76
C PRO A 22 16.21 4.02 -27.56
N ALA A 23 17.26 3.46 -28.18
CA ALA A 23 17.59 2.03 -28.15
C ALA A 23 17.78 1.43 -26.73
N TRP A 24 17.90 2.27 -25.70
CA TRP A 24 17.93 1.83 -24.30
C TRP A 24 16.54 1.43 -23.75
N LEU A 25 15.44 1.79 -24.40
CA LEU A 25 14.09 1.40 -23.97
C LEU A 25 13.61 0.06 -24.54
N THR A 26 14.31 -0.52 -25.52
CA THR A 26 14.02 -1.86 -26.07
C THR A 26 14.80 -2.99 -25.37
N ALA A 27 15.84 -2.67 -24.60
CA ALA A 27 16.70 -3.67 -23.96
C ALA A 27 16.17 -4.24 -22.63
N LEU A 28 15.04 -3.74 -22.10
CA LEU A 28 14.42 -4.21 -20.85
C LEU A 28 13.20 -5.11 -21.05
N LEU A 29 12.86 -5.48 -22.29
CA LEU A 29 11.73 -6.36 -22.62
C LEU A 29 12.11 -7.67 -23.35
N ALA A 30 13.41 -8.02 -23.43
CA ALA A 30 13.89 -9.21 -24.15
C ALA A 30 14.61 -10.24 -23.26
N ALA A 31 14.29 -10.33 -21.97
CA ALA A 31 14.85 -11.35 -21.07
C ALA A 31 13.83 -11.89 -20.06
N ALA A 32 12.68 -12.39 -20.54
CA ALA A 32 11.83 -13.34 -19.80
C ALA A 32 10.75 -13.95 -20.71
N ALA A 33 11.15 -14.53 -21.84
CA ALA A 33 10.23 -15.32 -22.67
C ALA A 33 11.00 -16.38 -23.47
N SER A 34 11.43 -17.44 -22.81
CA SER A 34 11.74 -18.75 -23.41
C SER A 34 11.93 -19.81 -22.31
N ALA A 35 10.83 -20.30 -21.78
CA ALA A 35 10.72 -21.65 -21.24
C ALA A 35 9.26 -22.08 -21.40
N ILE A 36 8.96 -22.45 -22.64
CA ILE A 36 7.69 -23.03 -23.09
C ILE A 36 7.48 -24.37 -22.39
N LEU A 37 6.21 -24.65 -22.10
CA LEU A 37 5.58 -25.96 -21.92
C LEU A 37 6.45 -27.15 -22.34
N ALA A 38 6.79 -27.99 -21.37
CA ALA A 38 6.97 -29.42 -21.58
C ALA A 38 6.59 -30.16 -20.29
N GLY A 39 5.66 -31.10 -20.38
CA GLY A 39 5.51 -32.15 -19.36
C GLY A 39 4.22 -32.16 -18.53
N ALA A 40 3.05 -32.08 -19.17
CA ALA A 40 1.87 -32.78 -18.66
C ALA A 40 1.87 -34.20 -19.25
N ALA A 41 2.34 -35.19 -18.48
CA ALA A 41 2.04 -36.61 -18.69
C ALA A 41 2.39 -37.34 -17.39
N GLY A 42 1.43 -38.08 -16.85
CA GLY A 42 1.51 -38.71 -15.53
C GLY A 42 2.58 -39.78 -15.38
N GLN A 43 2.74 -40.26 -14.16
CA GLN A 43 2.83 -41.69 -13.82
C GLN A 43 2.58 -41.85 -12.32
N SER A 44 1.60 -42.70 -12.06
CA SER A 44 1.16 -43.23 -10.77
C SER A 44 2.10 -44.33 -10.28
N TYR A 45 2.60 -44.18 -9.06
CA TYR A 45 3.12 -45.25 -8.20
C TYR A 45 2.74 -44.80 -6.78
N GLY A 46 2.10 -45.54 -5.88
CA GLY A 46 1.89 -46.96 -5.65
C GLY A 46 1.68 -47.06 -4.14
N VAL A 47 0.54 -47.58 -3.68
CA VAL A 47 0.17 -47.61 -2.26
C VAL A 47 0.61 -48.94 -1.64
N ALA A 48 1.30 -48.90 -0.50
CA ALA A 48 1.25 -49.90 0.60
C ALA A 48 2.13 -49.47 1.81
N PRO A 49 1.85 -49.95 3.05
CA PRO A 49 1.72 -49.05 4.20
C PRO A 49 2.64 -49.32 5.41
N ALA A 50 2.46 -48.44 6.41
CA ALA A 50 2.64 -48.61 7.86
C ALA A 50 4.05 -48.41 8.46
N SER A 51 4.22 -47.35 9.25
CA SER A 51 4.11 -47.40 10.72
C SER A 51 4.75 -46.18 11.39
N GLY A 52 4.04 -45.57 12.34
CA GLY A 52 4.66 -44.85 13.47
C GLY A 52 4.74 -43.32 13.37
N SER A 53 3.75 -42.65 13.96
CA SER A 53 3.92 -41.65 15.04
C SER A 53 2.97 -40.47 14.89
N THR A 54 1.97 -40.51 15.76
CA THR A 54 1.05 -39.43 16.10
C THR A 54 1.77 -38.21 16.65
N ALA A 55 1.67 -37.05 15.98
CA ALA A 55 1.54 -35.75 16.65
C ALA A 55 1.21 -34.64 15.64
N GLY A 56 0.09 -33.96 15.86
CA GLY A 56 -0.03 -32.52 15.64
C GLY A 56 -0.32 -32.08 14.21
N GLY A 57 -1.61 -32.05 13.87
CA GLY A 57 -2.11 -31.11 12.87
C GLY A 57 -1.83 -29.67 13.32
N ALA A 58 -0.70 -29.13 12.91
CA ALA A 58 -0.49 -27.68 12.89
C ALA A 58 -1.19 -27.16 11.64
N ALA A 59 -2.45 -26.76 11.82
CA ALA A 59 -3.08 -25.80 10.93
C ALA A 59 -2.06 -24.70 10.64
N VAL A 60 -1.88 -24.39 9.35
CA VAL A 60 -1.11 -23.24 8.87
C VAL A 60 -1.72 -21.99 9.52
N ALA A 61 -1.22 -21.64 10.69
CA ALA A 61 -1.52 -20.38 11.34
C ALA A 61 -0.88 -19.32 10.44
N ALA A 62 -1.70 -18.73 9.57
CA ALA A 62 -1.40 -17.48 8.91
C ALA A 62 -0.78 -16.54 9.94
N GLN A 63 0.53 -16.29 9.79
CA GLN A 63 1.29 -15.40 10.66
C GLN A 63 0.58 -14.05 10.64
N ARG A 64 -0.13 -13.75 11.73
CA ARG A 64 -0.64 -12.41 11.97
C ARG A 64 0.58 -11.49 12.00
N PRO A 65 0.65 -10.41 11.19
CA PRO A 65 1.76 -9.48 11.28
C PRO A 65 1.80 -8.95 12.72
N SER A 66 2.90 -9.21 13.43
CA SER A 66 3.16 -8.59 14.72
C SER A 66 3.32 -7.08 14.50
N PRO A 67 2.86 -6.24 15.45
CA PRO A 67 3.16 -4.81 15.39
C PRO A 67 4.67 -4.60 15.30
N LEU A 68 5.10 -3.63 14.48
CA LEU A 68 6.51 -3.29 14.35
C LEU A 68 7.12 -3.04 15.73
N PRO A 69 8.25 -3.71 16.08
CA PRO A 69 8.85 -3.61 17.40
C PRO A 69 9.28 -2.18 17.70
N PRO A 70 9.41 -1.78 18.98
CA PRO A 70 9.95 -0.47 19.35
C PRO A 70 11.25 -0.15 18.60
N HIS A 71 11.42 1.11 18.20
CA HIS A 71 12.60 1.57 17.47
C HIS A 71 13.07 2.92 18.01
N ASP A 72 14.37 3.18 17.96
CA ASP A 72 15.00 4.43 18.40
C ASP A 72 14.43 5.69 17.72
N TYR A 73 13.77 5.55 16.57
CA TYR A 73 13.15 6.64 15.82
C TYR A 73 11.67 6.85 16.15
N ASP A 74 11.09 6.07 17.06
CA ASP A 74 9.67 6.16 17.42
C ASP A 74 9.28 7.57 17.88
N ILE A 75 10.16 8.24 18.63
CA ILE A 75 9.92 9.63 19.05
C ILE A 75 9.89 10.61 17.88
N LEU A 76 10.67 10.35 16.82
CA LEU A 76 10.68 11.19 15.62
C LEU A 76 9.38 11.01 14.83
N PHE A 77 8.92 9.77 14.67
CA PHE A 77 7.63 9.50 14.03
C PHE A 77 6.46 10.12 14.81
N GLN A 78 6.47 10.03 16.14
CA GLN A 78 5.44 10.65 17.00
C GLN A 78 5.41 12.17 16.83
N ARG A 79 6.57 12.83 16.90
CA ARG A 79 6.68 14.28 16.72
C ARG A 79 6.25 14.73 15.32
N ALA A 80 6.69 14.01 14.29
CA ALA A 80 6.35 14.32 12.91
C ALA A 80 4.85 14.11 12.63
N ALA A 81 4.25 13.05 13.18
CA ALA A 81 2.82 12.82 13.08
C ALA A 81 2.00 13.92 13.75
N LEU A 82 2.39 14.32 14.97
CA LEU A 82 1.74 15.40 15.71
C LEU A 82 1.77 16.73 14.94
N ALA A 83 2.85 16.99 14.20
CA ALA A 83 3.03 18.22 13.44
C ALA A 83 2.25 18.24 12.12
N HIS A 84 2.17 17.10 11.41
CA HIS A 84 1.80 17.10 9.99
C HIS A 84 0.59 16.23 9.63
N LEU A 85 0.16 15.33 10.50
CA LEU A 85 -0.94 14.41 10.21
C LEU A 85 -2.24 14.84 10.91
N PRO A 86 -3.41 14.50 10.33
CA PRO A 86 -4.69 14.63 11.03
C PRO A 86 -4.69 13.87 12.37
N ALA A 87 -5.40 14.41 13.37
CA ALA A 87 -5.44 13.85 14.73
C ALA A 87 -5.98 12.40 14.79
N ASP A 88 -6.74 11.97 13.79
CA ASP A 88 -7.30 10.62 13.65
C ASP A 88 -6.35 9.66 12.91
N VAL A 89 -5.12 10.08 12.59
CA VAL A 89 -4.08 9.26 11.95
C VAL A 89 -2.92 9.02 12.92
N ASP A 90 -2.75 7.77 13.36
CA ASP A 90 -1.70 7.38 14.31
C ASP A 90 -0.29 7.43 13.68
N TRP A 91 0.69 7.87 14.46
CA TRP A 91 2.10 7.96 14.04
C TRP A 91 2.69 6.64 13.54
N ARG A 92 2.13 5.50 13.96
CA ARG A 92 2.51 4.16 13.48
C ARG A 92 2.30 4.00 11.98
N LEU A 93 1.46 4.81 11.34
CA LEU A 93 1.41 4.88 9.88
C LEU A 93 2.77 5.27 9.30
N LEU A 94 3.42 6.30 9.84
CA LEU A 94 4.74 6.74 9.38
C LEU A 94 5.79 5.66 9.63
N LYS A 95 5.73 5.00 10.79
CA LYS A 95 6.60 3.87 11.11
C LYS A 95 6.43 2.72 10.10
N ALA A 96 5.18 2.40 9.73
CA ALA A 96 4.88 1.37 8.74
C ALA A 96 5.37 1.75 7.34
N ILE A 97 5.27 3.02 6.96
CA ILE A 97 5.85 3.55 5.71
C ILE A 97 7.38 3.38 5.74
N ALA A 98 8.06 3.89 6.76
CA ALA A 98 9.52 3.80 6.87
C ALA A 98 10.03 2.34 6.84
N TRP A 99 9.32 1.43 7.49
CA TRP A 99 9.62 0.00 7.41
C TRP A 99 9.54 -0.52 5.97
N LYS A 100 8.47 -0.18 5.24
CA LYS A 100 8.27 -0.66 3.87
C LYS A 100 9.24 -0.01 2.88
N GLU A 101 9.63 1.24 3.13
CA GLU A 101 10.50 2.03 2.25
C GLU A 101 11.98 1.67 2.41
N SER A 102 12.49 1.60 3.64
CA SER A 102 13.93 1.47 3.89
C SER A 102 14.28 0.42 4.95
N ASN A 103 13.28 -0.27 5.52
CA ASN A 103 13.46 -1.07 6.73
C ASN A 103 14.17 -0.27 7.85
N PHE A 104 13.81 1.01 7.98
CA PHE A 104 14.42 1.98 8.90
C PHE A 104 15.91 2.29 8.67
N ASP A 105 16.44 2.11 7.46
CA ASP A 105 17.78 2.59 7.12
C ASP A 105 17.75 4.09 6.75
N PRO A 106 18.32 4.98 7.59
CA PRO A 106 18.35 6.42 7.30
C PRO A 106 19.27 6.80 6.12
N ARG A 107 20.15 5.88 5.69
CA ARG A 107 21.11 6.11 4.61
C ARG A 107 20.73 5.41 3.32
N ALA A 108 19.54 4.77 3.28
CA ALA A 108 19.06 4.05 2.11
C ALA A 108 19.04 4.93 0.86
N ARG A 109 19.54 4.38 -0.25
CA ARG A 109 19.46 4.96 -1.59
C ARG A 109 18.94 3.91 -2.56
N SER A 110 17.78 4.16 -3.16
CA SER A 110 17.25 3.23 -4.18
C SER A 110 17.95 3.42 -5.52
N HIS A 111 17.82 2.43 -6.41
CA HIS A 111 18.30 2.53 -7.79
C HIS A 111 17.66 3.70 -8.56
N ALA A 112 16.39 4.04 -8.25
CA ALA A 112 15.69 5.19 -8.82
C ALA A 112 16.13 6.53 -8.19
N GLY A 113 16.94 6.50 -7.13
CA GLY A 113 17.46 7.69 -6.46
C GLY A 113 16.64 8.17 -5.27
N ALA A 114 15.71 7.37 -4.74
CA ALA A 114 14.98 7.71 -3.52
C ALA A 114 15.92 7.71 -2.30
N LEU A 115 15.71 8.63 -1.36
CA LEU A 115 16.66 8.97 -0.30
C LEU A 115 16.09 8.79 1.10
N GLY A 116 16.88 8.11 1.94
CA GLY A 116 16.73 8.07 3.39
C GLY A 116 15.56 7.22 3.89
N MET A 117 15.21 7.43 5.16
CA MET A 117 14.28 6.57 5.91
C MET A 117 12.90 6.40 5.26
N MET A 118 12.36 7.49 4.73
CA MET A 118 11.05 7.58 4.08
C MET A 118 11.17 7.52 2.55
N GLN A 119 12.36 7.24 1.99
CA GLN A 119 12.62 7.12 0.55
C GLN A 119 12.02 8.26 -0.29
N LEU A 120 12.38 9.50 0.04
CA LEU A 120 11.93 10.65 -0.73
C LEU A 120 12.67 10.71 -2.07
N MET A 121 11.93 10.74 -3.18
CA MET A 121 12.49 11.02 -4.50
C MET A 121 13.17 12.41 -4.51
N PRO A 122 14.25 12.64 -5.28
CA PRO A 122 14.98 13.90 -5.24
C PRO A 122 14.12 15.13 -5.55
N ALA A 123 13.16 15.01 -6.48
CA ALA A 123 12.22 16.08 -6.78
C ALA A 123 11.28 16.39 -5.60
N THR A 124 10.80 15.34 -4.92
CA THR A 124 9.98 15.46 -3.71
C THR A 124 10.77 16.06 -2.56
N ALA A 125 12.02 15.63 -2.34
CA ALA A 125 12.90 16.20 -1.33
C ALA A 125 13.10 17.70 -1.54
N ARG A 126 13.34 18.15 -2.78
CA ARG A 126 13.46 19.57 -3.12
C ARG A 126 12.17 20.36 -2.92
N HIS A 127 11.02 19.81 -3.34
CA HIS A 127 9.70 20.39 -3.05
C HIS A 127 9.51 20.60 -1.55
N LEU A 128 10.07 19.69 -0.74
CA LEU A 128 10.04 19.75 0.71
C LEU A 128 11.20 20.56 1.32
N GLY A 129 11.97 21.28 0.52
CA GLY A 129 13.06 22.14 1.00
C GLY A 129 14.30 21.39 1.51
N LEU A 130 14.47 20.11 1.17
CA LEU A 130 15.65 19.32 1.51
C LEU A 130 16.60 19.17 0.31
N ASN A 131 17.89 19.34 0.56
CA ASN A 131 18.94 18.82 -0.32
C ASN A 131 19.24 17.34 -0.02
N GLU A 132 20.05 16.69 -0.85
CA GLU A 132 20.34 15.25 -0.70
C GLU A 132 20.94 14.88 0.66
N ARG A 133 21.89 15.67 1.16
CA ARG A 133 22.53 15.41 2.47
C ARG A 133 21.49 15.49 3.59
N GLN A 134 20.61 16.49 3.53
CA GLN A 134 19.52 16.63 4.49
C GLN A 134 18.47 15.52 4.36
N ALA A 135 18.25 15.01 3.15
CA ALA A 135 17.35 13.87 2.94
C ALA A 135 17.91 12.55 3.51
N LEU A 136 19.20 12.45 3.83
CA LEU A 136 19.79 11.31 4.54
C LEU A 136 19.90 11.52 6.06
N ASP A 137 19.45 12.66 6.58
CA ASP A 137 19.31 12.86 8.02
C ASP A 137 17.95 12.28 8.48
N PRO A 138 17.92 11.33 9.43
CA PRO A 138 16.68 10.65 9.81
C PRO A 138 15.61 11.62 10.31
N ALA A 139 15.96 12.61 11.14
CA ALA A 139 14.99 13.54 11.70
C ALA A 139 14.36 14.41 10.62
N ARG A 140 15.17 14.99 9.73
CA ARG A 140 14.67 15.80 8.60
C ARG A 140 13.89 14.97 7.58
N ASN A 141 14.35 13.77 7.28
CA ASN A 141 13.71 12.90 6.31
C ASN A 141 12.35 12.38 6.82
N ILE A 142 12.25 12.00 8.10
CA ILE A 142 10.99 11.61 8.74
C ILE A 142 10.01 12.78 8.78
N ASP A 143 10.47 13.98 9.18
CA ASP A 143 9.63 15.19 9.23
C ASP A 143 9.08 15.55 7.84
N ALA A 144 9.96 15.63 6.83
CA ALA A 144 9.55 15.91 5.46
C ALA A 144 8.66 14.81 4.88
N GLY A 145 8.96 13.54 5.15
CA GLY A 145 8.13 12.41 4.75
C GLY A 145 6.74 12.47 5.36
N ALA A 146 6.62 12.82 6.65
CA ALA A 146 5.34 13.02 7.32
C ALA A 146 4.54 14.17 6.70
N ARG A 147 5.20 15.30 6.38
CA ARG A 147 4.57 16.40 5.68
C ARG A 147 4.02 15.98 4.32
N TYR A 148 4.79 15.20 3.55
CA TYR A 148 4.33 14.70 2.26
C TYR A 148 3.16 13.71 2.39
N VAL A 149 3.16 12.84 3.41
CA VAL A 149 1.98 12.00 3.73
C VAL A 149 0.77 12.87 4.08
N GLY A 150 0.97 13.94 4.86
CA GLY A 150 -0.05 14.94 5.17
C GLY A 150 -0.63 15.62 3.93
N GLU A 151 0.22 16.03 2.98
CA GLU A 151 -0.20 16.58 1.68
C GLU A 151 -1.08 15.58 0.91
N MET A 152 -0.69 14.30 0.86
CA MET A 152 -1.49 13.26 0.18
C MET A 152 -2.83 13.02 0.88
N LEU A 153 -2.86 12.98 2.20
CA LEU A 153 -4.11 12.85 2.98
C LEU A 153 -5.01 14.07 2.78
N GLY A 154 -4.44 15.27 2.73
CA GLY A 154 -5.16 16.51 2.47
C GLY A 154 -5.76 16.55 1.07
N TYR A 155 -5.01 16.10 0.06
CA TYR A 155 -5.49 16.00 -1.31
C TYR A 155 -6.71 15.07 -1.44
N TRP A 156 -6.74 13.98 -0.67
CA TRP A 156 -7.85 13.02 -0.65
C TRP A 156 -8.90 13.30 0.46
N SER A 157 -8.98 14.52 0.99
CA SER A 157 -9.90 14.88 2.08
C SER A 157 -11.39 14.73 1.76
N GLN A 158 -11.78 14.74 0.48
CA GLN A 158 -13.14 14.48 0.02
C GLN A 158 -13.56 13.01 0.19
N VAL A 159 -12.61 12.08 0.37
CA VAL A 159 -12.88 10.67 0.64
C VAL A 159 -13.01 10.49 2.16
N PRO A 160 -14.14 9.98 2.69
CA PRO A 160 -14.29 9.79 4.12
C PRO A 160 -13.20 8.92 4.72
N ASN A 161 -12.68 9.29 5.89
CA ASN A 161 -11.82 8.41 6.66
C ASN A 161 -12.68 7.33 7.35
N SER A 162 -12.33 6.06 7.18
CA SER A 162 -13.05 4.94 7.80
C SER A 162 -12.06 3.86 8.21
N PRO A 163 -12.03 3.45 9.49
CA PRO A 163 -11.20 2.33 9.92
C PRO A 163 -11.57 1.01 9.22
N ARG A 164 -12.86 0.81 8.89
CA ARG A 164 -13.34 -0.40 8.21
C ARG A 164 -13.00 -0.42 6.72
N HIS A 165 -13.05 0.75 6.09
CA HIS A 165 -12.78 0.91 4.66
C HIS A 165 -11.86 2.12 4.43
N PRO A 166 -10.55 1.98 4.66
CA PRO A 166 -9.60 3.10 4.68
C PRO A 166 -9.25 3.61 3.27
N GLU A 167 -10.23 3.93 2.44
CA GLU A 167 -10.05 4.36 1.04
C GLU A 167 -9.21 5.63 0.93
N ARG A 168 -9.46 6.63 1.77
CA ARG A 168 -8.66 7.86 1.84
C ARG A 168 -7.18 7.55 2.06
N LEU A 169 -6.91 6.69 3.04
CA LEU A 169 -5.55 6.29 3.39
C LEU A 169 -4.89 5.48 2.27
N ARG A 170 -5.61 4.54 1.65
CA ARG A 170 -5.11 3.75 0.52
C ARG A 170 -4.77 4.62 -0.69
N LEU A 171 -5.62 5.61 -1.01
CA LEU A 171 -5.35 6.57 -2.08
C LEU A 171 -4.13 7.45 -1.75
N ALA A 172 -3.98 7.89 -0.50
CA ALA A 172 -2.81 8.65 -0.07
C ALA A 172 -1.52 7.83 -0.18
N LEU A 173 -1.52 6.58 0.31
CA LEU A 173 -0.39 5.67 0.20
C LEU A 173 -0.04 5.32 -1.25
N ALA A 174 -1.05 5.08 -2.09
CA ALA A 174 -0.84 4.87 -3.52
C ALA A 174 -0.26 6.11 -4.19
N SER A 175 -0.70 7.30 -3.79
CA SER A 175 -0.20 8.57 -4.34
C SER A 175 1.23 8.87 -3.88
N TYR A 176 1.58 8.46 -2.67
CA TYR A 176 2.94 8.55 -2.14
C TYR A 176 3.90 7.70 -2.96
N ASN A 177 3.59 6.41 -3.16
CA ASN A 177 4.46 5.45 -3.83
C ASN A 177 4.43 5.56 -5.37
N TRP A 178 3.24 5.68 -5.97
CA TRP A 178 3.08 5.68 -7.42
C TRP A 178 2.99 7.08 -8.04
N GLY A 179 2.95 8.12 -7.22
CA GLY A 179 2.74 9.48 -7.65
C GLY A 179 1.26 9.80 -7.90
N ILE A 180 0.83 10.93 -7.34
CA ILE A 180 -0.57 11.39 -7.39
C ILE A 180 -1.11 11.57 -8.81
N GLY A 181 -0.26 11.98 -9.77
CA GLY A 181 -0.65 12.15 -11.17
C GLY A 181 -1.13 10.84 -11.80
N ASN A 182 -0.48 9.72 -11.48
CA ASN A 182 -0.85 8.40 -11.98
C ASN A 182 -2.17 7.92 -11.37
N VAL A 183 -2.33 8.08 -10.05
CA VAL A 183 -3.58 7.74 -9.33
C VAL A 183 -4.76 8.53 -9.90
N ARG A 184 -4.61 9.85 -10.03
CA ARG A 184 -5.64 10.73 -10.62
C ARG A 184 -6.00 10.34 -12.05
N ARG A 185 -5.00 9.99 -12.88
CA ARG A 185 -5.24 9.56 -14.26
C ARG A 185 -6.13 8.31 -14.29
N ARG A 186 -5.80 7.28 -13.49
CA ARG A 186 -6.62 6.06 -13.43
C ARG A 186 -8.01 6.29 -12.86
N LEU A 187 -8.16 7.17 -11.87
CA LEU A 187 -9.48 7.51 -11.34
C LEU A 187 -10.36 8.19 -12.39
N ARG A 188 -9.79 9.08 -13.23
CA ARG A 188 -10.53 9.69 -14.34
C ARG A 188 -10.96 8.67 -15.40
N GLU A 189 -10.10 7.71 -15.72
CA GLU A 189 -10.42 6.62 -16.65
C GLU A 189 -11.61 5.76 -16.17
N VAL A 190 -11.75 5.58 -14.85
CA VAL A 190 -12.82 4.76 -14.26
C VAL A 190 -14.07 5.59 -13.92
N GLY A 191 -13.93 6.88 -13.64
CA GLY A 191 -15.05 7.78 -13.34
C GLY A 191 -15.73 7.54 -11.98
N ALA A 192 -15.08 6.84 -11.05
CA ALA A 192 -15.67 6.53 -9.73
C ALA A 192 -15.85 7.79 -8.87
N GLN A 193 -17.07 8.01 -8.36
CA GLN A 193 -17.41 9.09 -7.43
C GLN A 193 -18.11 8.52 -6.18
N PRO A 194 -17.57 8.75 -4.96
CA PRO A 194 -16.28 9.39 -4.68
C PRO A 194 -15.10 8.55 -5.22
N PRO A 195 -13.88 9.14 -5.31
CA PRO A 195 -12.67 8.39 -5.66
C PRO A 195 -12.44 7.20 -4.72
N ARG A 196 -12.07 6.04 -5.30
CA ARG A 196 -11.83 4.80 -4.54
C ARG A 196 -10.58 4.10 -5.04
N TRP A 197 -9.72 3.70 -4.11
CA TRP A 197 -8.55 2.88 -4.42
C TRP A 197 -8.97 1.55 -5.05
N GLU A 198 -10.00 0.90 -4.50
CA GLU A 198 -10.43 -0.40 -5.01
C GLU A 198 -10.89 -0.34 -6.47
N ALA A 199 -11.41 0.80 -6.93
CA ALA A 199 -11.82 0.99 -8.33
C ALA A 199 -10.63 0.98 -9.31
N ILE A 200 -9.43 1.36 -8.84
CA ILE A 200 -8.22 1.46 -9.66
C ILE A 200 -7.14 0.46 -9.28
N ARG A 201 -7.28 -0.29 -8.18
CA ARG A 201 -6.26 -1.19 -7.63
C ARG A 201 -5.70 -2.16 -8.67
N ALA A 202 -6.57 -2.77 -9.49
CA ALA A 202 -6.15 -3.72 -10.52
C ALA A 202 -5.31 -3.08 -11.65
N ARG A 203 -5.38 -1.75 -11.81
CA ARG A 203 -4.66 -0.96 -12.83
C ARG A 203 -3.35 -0.35 -12.30
N ALA A 204 -3.09 -0.47 -10.99
CA ALA A 204 -1.87 0.01 -10.37
C ALA A 204 -0.72 -1.03 -10.51
N PRO A 205 0.56 -0.58 -10.53
CA PRO A 205 1.71 -1.48 -10.50
C PRO A 205 1.62 -2.48 -9.34
N LEU A 206 2.16 -3.69 -9.55
CA LEU A 206 2.21 -4.72 -8.50
C LEU A 206 2.92 -4.23 -7.25
N GLU A 207 4.02 -3.49 -7.43
CA GLU A 207 4.77 -2.86 -6.34
C GLU A 207 3.89 -1.93 -5.49
N THR A 208 3.15 -1.03 -6.12
CA THR A 208 2.23 -0.11 -5.40
C THR A 208 1.12 -0.86 -4.69
N ARG A 209 0.59 -1.92 -5.31
CA ARG A 209 -0.46 -2.75 -4.69
C ARG A 209 0.07 -3.44 -3.43
N ASP A 210 1.28 -4.00 -3.47
CA ASP A 210 1.94 -4.59 -2.31
C ASP A 210 2.26 -3.51 -1.27
N TYR A 211 2.82 -2.37 -1.67
CA TYR A 211 3.11 -1.25 -0.79
C TYR A 211 1.89 -0.83 0.04
N VAL A 212 0.77 -0.52 -0.62
CA VAL A 212 -0.48 -0.12 0.05
C VAL A 212 -0.97 -1.21 0.98
N HIS A 213 -0.92 -2.48 0.54
CA HIS A 213 -1.35 -3.61 1.35
C HIS A 213 -0.52 -3.74 2.63
N ARG A 214 0.81 -3.82 2.49
CA ARG A 214 1.76 -4.05 3.58
C ARG A 214 1.75 -2.93 4.62
N VAL A 215 1.67 -1.67 4.19
CA VAL A 215 1.62 -0.53 5.13
C VAL A 215 0.30 -0.54 5.93
N ILE A 216 -0.83 -0.84 5.29
CA ILE A 216 -2.13 -0.95 5.98
C ILE A 216 -2.12 -2.11 6.97
N GLU A 217 -1.61 -3.28 6.59
CA GLU A 217 -1.50 -4.44 7.49
C GLU A 217 -0.71 -4.11 8.75
N GLN A 218 0.46 -3.47 8.61
CA GLN A 218 1.30 -3.10 9.74
C GLN A 218 0.63 -2.07 10.65
N ARG A 219 -0.06 -1.07 10.08
CA ARG A 219 -0.84 -0.11 10.87
C ARG A 219 -1.92 -0.81 11.68
N LEU A 220 -2.74 -1.65 11.03
CA LEU A 220 -3.87 -2.32 11.68
C LEU A 220 -3.41 -3.28 12.78
N ALA A 221 -2.32 -4.03 12.55
CA ALA A 221 -1.70 -4.86 13.58
C ALA A 221 -1.31 -4.06 14.82
N ALA A 222 -0.78 -2.85 14.63
CA ALA A 222 -0.35 -2.00 15.71
C ALA A 222 -1.52 -1.31 16.45
N GLU A 223 -2.63 -1.04 15.76
CA GLU A 223 -3.89 -0.64 16.40
C GLU A 223 -4.46 -1.77 17.27
N LEU A 224 -4.54 -3.00 16.75
CA LEU A 224 -5.04 -4.16 17.49
C LEU A 224 -4.18 -4.49 18.73
N ALA A 225 -2.87 -4.33 18.64
CA ALA A 225 -1.96 -4.56 19.77
C ALA A 225 -2.17 -3.54 20.92
N LYS A 226 -2.64 -2.32 20.62
CA LYS A 226 -2.99 -1.32 21.63
C LYS A 226 -4.22 -1.74 22.43
N ASP A 227 -5.20 -2.30 21.75
CA ASP A 227 -6.46 -2.75 22.35
C ASP A 227 -6.26 -4.02 23.19
N HIS A 228 -5.24 -4.83 22.89
CA HIS A 228 -4.96 -6.10 23.55
C HIS A 228 -3.98 -6.00 24.73
N ARG A 229 -3.86 -4.85 25.40
CA ARG A 229 -3.05 -4.75 26.64
C ARG A 229 -3.58 -5.73 27.70
N PRO A 230 -2.76 -6.70 28.17
CA PRO A 230 -3.20 -7.63 29.20
C PRO A 230 -3.59 -6.85 30.45
N GLY A 231 -4.85 -6.96 30.85
CA GLY A 231 -5.43 -6.25 32.00
C GLY A 231 -6.48 -5.17 31.66
N ARG A 232 -6.65 -4.77 30.39
CA ARG A 232 -7.81 -3.99 29.95
C ARG A 232 -8.74 -4.90 29.14
N GLY A 233 -9.83 -5.35 29.76
CA GLY A 233 -10.87 -6.07 29.04
C GLY A 233 -11.40 -5.25 27.85
N PRO A 234 -11.99 -5.89 26.83
CA PRO A 234 -12.54 -5.16 25.69
C PRO A 234 -13.60 -4.18 26.19
N GLU A 235 -13.39 -2.88 25.98
CA GLU A 235 -14.46 -1.91 26.20
C GLU A 235 -15.60 -2.29 25.28
N ARG A 236 -16.66 -2.87 25.87
CA ARG A 236 -17.89 -3.13 25.15
C ARG A 236 -18.39 -1.77 24.67
N PRO A 237 -18.60 -1.55 23.37
CA PRO A 237 -19.30 -0.36 22.93
C PRO A 237 -20.65 -0.36 23.63
N ALA A 238 -20.96 0.74 24.32
CA ALA A 238 -22.20 0.92 25.05
C ALA A 238 -23.36 0.53 24.14
N ARG A 239 -24.01 -0.59 24.45
CA ARG A 239 -25.24 -1.01 23.80
C ARG A 239 -26.31 0.01 24.19
N LEU A 240 -26.47 1.06 23.39
CA LEU A 240 -27.69 1.85 23.36
C LEU A 240 -28.76 0.99 22.68
N PHE A 241 -29.32 0.05 23.44
CA PHE A 241 -30.51 -0.69 23.07
C PHE A 241 -31.63 -0.38 24.07
N LEU A 242 -32.64 0.29 23.51
CA LEU A 242 -33.99 0.50 23.99
C LEU A 242 -34.53 -0.65 24.85
N ARG A 243 -35.08 -0.30 26.03
CA ARG A 243 -36.36 -0.86 26.48
C ARG A 243 -37.25 0.24 27.07
N ARG A 244 -38.41 0.33 26.42
CA ARG A 244 -39.67 0.96 26.80
C ARG A 244 -40.22 0.34 28.09
N ALA A 245 -40.75 1.17 28.98
CA ALA A 245 -41.85 0.89 29.90
C ALA A 245 -42.62 2.23 29.92
N GLU A 246 -43.88 2.39 29.51
CA GLU A 246 -45.08 1.62 29.85
C GLU A 246 -45.13 1.26 31.34
N ARG A 247 -45.37 2.31 32.14
CA ARG A 247 -46.54 2.42 33.01
C ARG A 247 -46.92 3.88 33.18
#